data_AF-A0A5J4QUJ8-F1
#
_entry.id   AF-A0A5J4QUJ8-F1
#
_cell.length_a   1.000
_cell.length_b   1.000
_cell.length_c   1.000
_cell.angle_alpha   90.00
_cell.angle_beta   90.00
_cell.angle_gamma   90.00
#
_symmetry.space_group_name_H-M   'P 1'
#
loop_
_entity.id
_entity.type
_entity.pdbx_description
1 polymer ?
#
loop_
_entity_poly.entity_id
_entity_poly.type
_entity_poly.pdbx_seq_one_letter_code
_entity_poly.pdbx_strand_id
1 'polypeptide(L)'
;FNPASAKITFRGRNIHPGQAKGKLINSLLIANRFVGLLPGEERPECTEGYEGFYHLAGIKGDVEESILTYIIRDHHRDRFNARKEEMERLTNIINSEFGAGTAKLECHDQYYNMRERIEPVMHVVAVAFAAMEAVGVTPNVKPVRGGTDGAQLSFKGLPCPNIFTGGINFHGRYEFIPVQSMKKAMGVIIKIVEIVN
;
A
#
# COMPACT_ATOMS: atom_id res chain seq x y z
N PHE A 1 -4.05 1.76 6.46
CA PHE A 1 -3.56 1.91 5.08
C PHE A 1 -4.57 1.26 4.14
N ASN A 2 -5.08 1.98 3.16
CA ASN A 2 -5.96 1.44 2.11
C ASN A 2 -5.08 1.00 0.93
N PRO A 3 -4.97 -0.30 0.67
CA PRO A 3 -4.31 -0.83 -0.52
C PRO A 3 -5.21 -1.08 -1.73
N ALA A 4 -4.67 -0.78 -2.91
CA ALA A 4 -5.08 -1.36 -4.18
C ALA A 4 -3.87 -1.93 -4.92
N SER A 5 -4.14 -2.85 -5.84
CA SER A 5 -3.25 -3.22 -6.93
C SER A 5 -3.77 -2.64 -8.23
N ALA A 6 -2.87 -2.16 -9.08
CA ALA A 6 -3.18 -1.69 -10.42
C ALA A 6 -2.27 -2.39 -11.43
N LYS A 7 -2.85 -2.98 -12.46
CA LYS A 7 -2.15 -3.56 -13.59
C LYS A 7 -2.49 -2.73 -14.81
N ILE A 8 -1.47 -2.21 -15.49
CA ILE A 8 -1.65 -1.46 -16.74
C ILE A 8 -1.00 -2.24 -17.86
N THR A 9 -1.80 -2.63 -18.85
CA THR A 9 -1.30 -3.25 -20.08
C THR A 9 -1.27 -2.21 -21.18
N PHE A 10 -0.12 -2.08 -21.84
CA PHE A 10 0.10 -1.25 -23.00
C PHE A 10 0.26 -2.13 -24.23
N ARG A 11 -0.36 -1.73 -25.35
CA ARG A 11 -0.27 -2.39 -26.64
C ARG A 11 0.52 -1.53 -27.62
N GLY A 12 1.60 -2.10 -28.11
CA GLY A 12 2.40 -1.56 -29.19
C GLY A 12 2.01 -2.15 -30.55
N ARG A 13 2.97 -2.08 -31.47
CA ARG A 13 2.92 -2.66 -32.80
C ARG A 13 4.35 -2.86 -33.28
N ASN A 14 4.79 -4.10 -33.24
CA ASN A 14 6.13 -4.48 -33.65
C ASN A 14 6.21 -4.66 -35.17
N ILE A 15 7.32 -4.23 -35.74
CA ILE A 15 7.66 -4.38 -37.15
C ILE A 15 9.18 -4.35 -37.28
N HIS A 16 9.71 -4.95 -38.34
CA HIS A 16 11.15 -4.92 -38.61
C HIS A 16 11.71 -3.48 -38.50
N PRO A 17 12.73 -3.21 -37.67
CA PRO A 17 13.21 -1.86 -37.40
C PRO A 17 13.60 -1.06 -38.66
N GLY A 18 14.15 -1.71 -39.67
CA GLY A 18 14.49 -1.09 -40.96
C GLY A 18 13.31 -0.54 -41.77
N GLN A 19 12.07 -0.92 -41.42
CA GLN A 19 10.83 -0.48 -42.09
C GLN A 19 9.85 0.22 -41.14
N ALA A 20 10.32 0.60 -39.95
CA ALA A 20 9.48 1.01 -38.81
C ALA A 20 8.89 2.43 -38.90
N LYS A 21 9.44 3.31 -39.75
CA LYS A 21 9.07 4.74 -39.80
C LYS A 21 7.57 4.92 -40.01
N GLY A 22 6.91 5.59 -39.04
CA GLY A 22 5.47 5.87 -39.06
C GLY A 22 4.56 4.65 -38.85
N LYS A 23 5.11 3.48 -38.51
CA LYS A 23 4.36 2.21 -38.36
C LYS A 23 4.55 1.57 -36.99
N LEU A 24 5.78 1.57 -36.48
CA LEU A 24 6.12 0.96 -35.20
C LEU A 24 5.54 1.78 -34.04
N ILE A 25 4.91 1.10 -33.10
CA ILE A 25 4.50 1.67 -31.81
C ILE A 25 5.21 0.85 -30.74
N ASN A 26 6.11 1.47 -29.99
CA ASN A 26 6.90 0.75 -29.00
C ASN A 26 6.21 0.77 -27.63
N SER A 27 5.66 -0.36 -27.21
CA SER A 27 4.94 -0.47 -25.94
C SER A 27 5.81 -0.08 -24.73
N LEU A 28 7.10 -0.44 -24.73
CA LEU A 28 8.03 -0.09 -23.64
C LEU A 28 8.16 1.43 -23.45
N LEU A 29 8.18 2.19 -24.54
CA LEU A 29 8.32 3.65 -24.48
C LEU A 29 7.04 4.31 -24.00
N ILE A 30 5.88 3.77 -24.38
CA ILE A 30 4.57 4.23 -23.88
C ILE A 30 4.47 3.95 -22.38
N ALA A 31 4.83 2.75 -21.95
CA ALA A 31 4.87 2.39 -20.53
C ALA A 31 5.81 3.31 -19.74
N ASN A 32 7.02 3.57 -20.25
CA ASN A 32 7.96 4.51 -19.64
C ASN A 32 7.39 5.93 -19.53
N ARG A 33 6.67 6.40 -20.56
CA ARG A 33 5.96 7.67 -20.51
C ARG A 33 4.93 7.70 -19.40
N PHE A 34 4.11 6.65 -19.26
CA PHE A 34 3.14 6.55 -18.16
C PHE A 34 3.83 6.62 -16.79
N VAL A 35 4.95 5.91 -16.60
CA VAL A 35 5.74 5.98 -15.36
C VAL A 35 6.18 7.42 -15.08
N GLY A 36 6.61 8.17 -16.10
CA GLY A 36 7.04 9.56 -15.97
C GLY A 36 5.91 10.58 -15.77
N LEU A 37 4.65 10.20 -15.98
CA LEU A 37 3.49 11.06 -15.71
C LEU A 37 3.04 11.01 -14.25
N LEU A 38 3.39 9.94 -13.52
CA LEU A 38 3.07 9.84 -12.10
C LEU A 38 3.99 10.75 -11.25
N PRO A 39 3.49 11.31 -10.13
CA PRO A 39 4.29 12.16 -9.24
C PRO A 39 5.51 11.40 -8.70
N GLY A 40 6.72 11.94 -8.92
CA GLY A 40 7.97 11.30 -8.51
C GLY A 40 8.23 11.38 -7.00
N GLU A 41 7.61 12.33 -6.34
CA GLU A 41 7.63 12.56 -4.89
C GLU A 41 6.69 11.62 -4.14
N GLU A 42 5.67 11.06 -4.80
CA GLU A 42 4.70 10.15 -4.19
C GLU A 42 5.08 8.68 -4.38
N ARG A 43 6.34 8.36 -4.04
CA ARG A 43 6.91 7.01 -4.07
C ARG A 43 7.30 6.53 -2.67
N PRO A 44 7.35 5.21 -2.41
CA PRO A 44 7.72 4.69 -1.09
C PRO A 44 9.04 5.25 -0.54
N GLU A 45 10.04 5.41 -1.39
CA GLU A 45 11.37 5.94 -1.06
C GLU A 45 11.38 7.46 -0.76
N CYS A 46 10.27 8.16 -1.02
CA CYS A 46 10.11 9.60 -0.80
C CYS A 46 9.02 9.95 0.22
N THR A 47 8.38 8.96 0.87
CA THR A 47 7.19 9.18 1.70
C THR A 47 7.29 8.52 3.07
N GLU A 48 6.80 9.19 4.10
CA GLU A 48 6.79 8.71 5.48
C GLU A 48 5.45 8.92 6.19
N GLY A 49 5.34 8.46 7.43
CA GLY A 49 4.16 8.68 8.28
C GLY A 49 2.82 8.33 7.61
N TYR A 50 2.01 9.35 7.34
CA TYR A 50 0.66 9.24 6.76
C TYR A 50 0.59 9.50 5.24
N GLU A 51 1.72 9.76 4.60
CA GLU A 51 1.79 10.07 3.16
C GLU A 51 1.51 8.81 2.32
N GLY A 52 0.61 8.92 1.34
CA GLY A 52 0.32 7.85 0.39
C GLY A 52 1.36 7.79 -0.73
N PHE A 53 1.30 6.74 -1.54
CA PHE A 53 2.21 6.57 -2.67
C PHE A 53 1.64 5.70 -3.80
N TYR A 54 2.29 5.81 -4.95
CA TYR A 54 2.29 4.85 -6.04
C TYR A 54 3.62 4.10 -6.04
N HIS A 55 3.58 2.78 -6.11
CA HIS A 55 4.80 1.99 -6.20
C HIS A 55 4.74 1.05 -7.39
N LEU A 56 5.67 1.28 -8.32
CA LEU A 56 5.93 0.39 -9.44
C LEU A 56 6.64 -0.86 -8.93
N ALA A 57 5.88 -1.94 -8.74
CA ALA A 57 6.36 -3.20 -8.19
C ALA A 57 6.99 -4.12 -9.25
N GLY A 58 6.68 -3.90 -10.54
CA GLY A 58 7.26 -4.70 -11.61
C GLY A 58 6.93 -4.19 -13.00
N ILE A 59 7.83 -4.49 -13.93
CA ILE A 59 7.69 -4.26 -15.37
C ILE A 59 8.00 -5.57 -16.09
N LYS A 60 7.18 -5.91 -17.08
CA LYS A 60 7.48 -6.96 -18.06
C LYS A 60 6.99 -6.52 -19.43
N GLY A 61 7.75 -6.77 -20.49
CA GLY A 61 7.25 -6.52 -21.84
C GLY A 61 8.32 -6.49 -22.92
N ASP A 62 7.86 -6.19 -24.12
CA ASP A 62 8.64 -5.95 -25.33
C ASP A 62 7.96 -4.86 -26.19
N VAL A 63 8.32 -4.78 -27.47
CA VAL A 63 7.77 -3.77 -28.40
C VAL A 63 6.26 -3.93 -28.60
N GLU A 64 5.74 -5.17 -28.58
CA GLU A 64 4.35 -5.51 -28.88
C GLU A 64 3.44 -5.28 -27.67
N GLU A 65 3.88 -5.68 -26.48
CA GLU A 65 3.09 -5.52 -25.26
C GLU A 65 3.98 -5.30 -24.04
N SER A 66 3.54 -4.42 -23.15
CA SER A 66 4.18 -4.23 -21.85
C SER A 66 3.16 -4.09 -20.73
N ILE A 67 3.48 -4.65 -19.58
CA ILE A 67 2.64 -4.68 -18.39
C ILE A 67 3.40 -4.02 -17.24
N LEU A 68 2.76 -3.03 -16.62
CA LEU A 68 3.20 -2.42 -15.37
C LEU A 68 2.33 -2.94 -14.24
N THR A 69 2.97 -3.38 -13.15
CA THR A 69 2.30 -3.75 -11.90
C THR A 69 2.58 -2.69 -10.86
N TYR A 70 1.53 -2.02 -10.39
CA TYR A 70 1.56 -1.02 -9.35
C TYR A 70 0.84 -1.50 -8.10
N ILE A 71 1.30 -1.01 -6.96
CA ILE A 71 0.51 -0.96 -5.73
C ILE A 71 0.24 0.50 -5.36
N ILE A 72 -0.98 0.78 -4.94
CA ILE A 72 -1.43 2.12 -4.52
C ILE A 72 -1.74 2.05 -3.04
N ARG A 73 -1.28 3.03 -2.27
CA ARG A 73 -1.50 3.08 -0.83
C ARG A 73 -1.83 4.48 -0.35
N ASP A 74 -2.85 4.62 0.50
CA ASP A 74 -3.08 5.86 1.25
C ASP A 74 -3.81 5.58 2.57
N HIS A 75 -3.55 6.37 3.62
CA HIS A 75 -4.29 6.26 4.87
C HIS A 75 -5.71 6.82 4.78
N HIS A 76 -5.92 7.83 3.93
CA HIS A 76 -7.19 8.52 3.78
C HIS A 76 -7.97 7.95 2.60
N ARG A 77 -9.26 7.73 2.79
CA ARG A 77 -10.16 7.14 1.78
C ARG A 77 -10.24 8.00 0.52
N ASP A 78 -10.41 9.31 0.69
CA ASP A 78 -10.61 10.22 -0.44
C ASP A 78 -9.35 10.33 -1.28
N ARG A 79 -8.18 10.48 -0.65
CA ARG A 79 -6.88 10.46 -1.36
C ARG A 79 -6.60 9.12 -2.02
N PHE A 80 -6.95 8.01 -1.36
CA PHE A 80 -6.85 6.68 -1.96
C PHE A 80 -7.68 6.56 -3.26
N ASN A 81 -8.91 7.08 -3.26
CA ASN A 81 -9.77 7.09 -4.44
C ASN A 81 -9.25 8.06 -5.51
N ALA A 82 -8.85 9.27 -5.13
CA ALA A 82 -8.24 10.23 -6.05
C ALA A 82 -6.99 9.66 -6.73
N ARG A 83 -6.20 8.84 -6.02
CA ARG A 83 -5.05 8.16 -6.61
C ARG A 83 -5.43 7.16 -7.70
N LYS A 84 -6.54 6.43 -7.53
CA LYS A 84 -7.07 5.50 -8.54
C LYS A 84 -7.63 6.25 -9.74
N GLU A 85 -8.37 7.33 -9.49
CA GLU A 85 -8.89 8.22 -10.53
C GLU A 85 -7.75 8.83 -11.37
N GLU A 86 -6.63 9.18 -10.72
CA GLU A 86 -5.45 9.67 -11.43
C GLU A 86 -4.85 8.61 -12.36
N MET A 87 -4.76 7.35 -11.92
CA MET A 87 -4.29 6.24 -12.78
C MET A 87 -5.19 6.07 -14.01
N GLU A 88 -6.50 6.22 -13.84
CA GLU A 88 -7.47 6.17 -14.93
C GLU A 88 -7.34 7.38 -15.86
N ARG A 89 -7.18 8.59 -15.30
CA ARG A 89 -6.93 9.82 -16.06
C ARG A 89 -5.66 9.71 -16.91
N LEU A 90 -4.55 9.23 -16.34
CA LEU A 90 -3.30 9.00 -17.06
C LEU A 90 -3.44 7.92 -18.14
N THR A 91 -4.22 6.87 -17.87
CA THR A 91 -4.54 5.83 -18.88
C THR A 91 -5.28 6.46 -20.07
N ASN A 92 -6.22 7.37 -19.81
CA ASN A 92 -6.96 8.09 -20.85
C ASN A 92 -6.07 9.07 -21.63
N ILE A 93 -5.10 9.74 -20.99
CA ILE A 93 -4.09 10.55 -21.69
C ILE A 93 -3.31 9.69 -22.69
N ILE A 94 -2.81 8.53 -22.27
CA ILE A 94 -2.08 7.63 -23.17
C ILE A 94 -2.96 7.19 -24.34
N ASN A 95 -4.22 6.81 -24.08
CA ASN A 95 -5.15 6.45 -25.16
C ASN A 95 -5.44 7.61 -26.11
N SER A 96 -5.49 8.86 -25.63
CA SER A 96 -5.69 10.03 -26.50
C SER A 96 -4.49 10.31 -27.39
N GLU A 97 -3.27 10.05 -26.91
CA GLU A 97 -2.03 10.30 -27.63
C GLU A 97 -1.68 9.20 -28.64
N PHE A 98 -1.94 7.94 -28.28
CA PHE A 98 -1.47 6.77 -29.03
C PHE A 98 -2.59 5.94 -29.68
N GLY A 99 -3.86 6.25 -29.36
CA GLY A 99 -5.03 5.58 -29.90
C GLY A 99 -5.83 4.84 -28.83
N ALA A 100 -7.14 4.74 -29.04
CA ALA A 100 -8.03 4.05 -28.12
C ALA A 100 -7.65 2.56 -27.98
N GLY A 101 -7.55 2.08 -26.75
CA GLY A 101 -7.19 0.69 -26.44
C GLY A 101 -5.68 0.43 -26.41
N THR A 102 -4.84 1.45 -26.57
CA THR A 102 -3.39 1.34 -26.36
C THR A 102 -3.05 1.08 -24.90
N ALA A 103 -3.77 1.67 -23.94
CA ALA A 103 -3.58 1.43 -22.52
C ALA A 103 -4.87 0.92 -21.87
N LYS A 104 -4.74 -0.13 -21.06
CA LYS A 104 -5.84 -0.73 -20.29
C LYS A 104 -5.44 -0.84 -18.82
N LEU A 105 -6.22 -0.23 -17.94
CA LEU A 105 -6.07 -0.32 -16.49
C LEU A 105 -7.01 -1.38 -15.89
N GLU A 106 -6.47 -2.25 -15.06
CA GLU A 106 -7.19 -3.15 -14.17
C GLU A 106 -6.80 -2.81 -12.73
N CYS A 107 -7.72 -2.22 -11.95
CA CYS A 107 -7.45 -1.80 -10.58
C CYS A 107 -8.40 -2.48 -9.59
N HIS A 108 -7.84 -3.04 -8.52
CA HIS A 108 -8.57 -3.80 -7.51
C HIS A 108 -8.16 -3.38 -6.11
N ASP A 109 -9.14 -3.04 -5.27
CA ASP A 109 -8.94 -2.82 -3.84
C ASP A 109 -8.63 -4.15 -3.14
N GLN A 110 -7.76 -4.14 -2.12
CA GLN A 110 -7.37 -5.37 -1.40
C GLN A 110 -8.05 -5.44 -0.02
N TYR A 111 -7.83 -4.43 0.80
CA TYR A 111 -8.51 -4.21 2.09
C TYR A 111 -8.47 -2.70 2.38
N TYR A 112 -8.97 -2.31 3.55
CA TYR A 112 -9.12 -0.92 3.90
C TYR A 112 -8.52 -0.60 5.27
N ASN A 113 -8.38 0.69 5.56
CA ASN A 113 -7.87 1.17 6.83
C ASN A 113 -8.84 0.80 7.96
N MET A 114 -8.34 -0.01 8.90
CA MET A 114 -9.13 -0.50 10.03
C MET A 114 -9.68 0.59 10.95
N ARG A 115 -9.15 1.81 10.87
CA ARG A 115 -9.62 2.96 11.65
C ARG A 115 -11.15 3.10 11.59
N GLU A 116 -11.74 2.93 10.41
CA GLU A 116 -13.20 2.96 10.18
C GLU A 116 -13.97 1.96 11.07
N ARG A 117 -13.35 0.81 11.36
CA ARG A 117 -13.93 -0.27 12.19
C ARG A 117 -13.57 -0.13 13.67
N ILE A 118 -12.54 0.64 14.00
CA ILE A 118 -12.04 0.82 15.37
C ILE A 118 -12.67 2.04 16.04
N GLU A 119 -12.88 3.15 15.31
CA GLU A 119 -13.48 4.38 15.84
C GLU A 119 -14.82 4.17 16.58
N PRO A 120 -15.72 3.29 16.11
CA PRO A 120 -16.97 3.02 16.84
C PRO A 120 -16.77 2.24 18.16
N VAL A 121 -15.62 1.60 18.35
CA VAL A 121 -15.33 0.69 19.48
C VAL A 121 -14.02 1.07 20.19
N MET A 122 -13.74 2.37 20.33
CA MET A 122 -12.49 2.88 20.89
C MET A 122 -12.12 2.37 22.29
N HIS A 123 -13.05 1.76 23.02
CA HIS A 123 -12.76 1.06 24.27
C HIS A 123 -11.66 0.00 24.09
N VAL A 124 -11.57 -0.69 22.95
CA VAL A 124 -10.50 -1.68 22.68
C VAL A 124 -9.11 -1.03 22.69
N VAL A 125 -9.01 0.20 22.21
CA VAL A 125 -7.78 0.99 22.21
C VAL A 125 -7.51 1.54 23.60
N ALA A 126 -8.54 2.07 24.28
CA ALA A 126 -8.41 2.62 25.63
C ALA A 126 -7.91 1.56 26.63
N VAL A 127 -8.42 0.33 26.55
CA VAL A 127 -7.96 -0.80 27.37
C VAL A 127 -6.47 -1.09 27.12
N ALA A 128 -6.04 -1.11 25.86
CA ALA A 128 -4.64 -1.32 25.52
C ALA A 128 -3.73 -0.22 26.07
N PHE A 129 -4.16 1.05 26.00
CA PHE A 129 -3.43 2.18 26.56
C PHE A 129 -3.27 2.07 28.08
N ALA A 130 -4.39 1.85 28.79
CA ALA A 130 -4.38 1.69 30.23
C ALA A 130 -3.49 0.51 30.68
N ALA A 131 -3.52 -0.59 29.93
CA ALA A 131 -2.68 -1.74 30.19
C ALA A 131 -1.19 -1.45 30.00
N MET A 132 -0.82 -0.73 28.94
CA MET A 132 0.56 -0.30 28.71
C MET A 132 1.07 0.59 29.85
N GLU A 133 0.30 1.61 30.22
CA GLU A 133 0.68 2.56 31.27
C GLU A 133 0.85 1.85 32.62
N ALA A 134 -0.08 0.94 32.97
CA ALA A 134 -0.05 0.19 34.23
C ALA A 134 1.18 -0.73 34.36
N VAL A 135 1.81 -1.15 33.25
CA VAL A 135 3.05 -1.92 33.27
C VAL A 135 4.29 -1.07 32.96
N GLY A 136 4.17 0.25 32.98
CA GLY A 136 5.26 1.21 32.77
C GLY A 136 5.76 1.22 31.33
N VAL A 137 4.86 1.09 30.36
CA VAL A 137 5.13 1.27 28.93
C VAL A 137 4.37 2.51 28.48
N THR A 138 5.06 3.51 27.95
CA THR A 138 4.42 4.67 27.34
C THR A 138 3.79 4.26 25.99
N PRO A 139 2.47 4.41 25.79
CA PRO A 139 1.84 4.12 24.50
C PRO A 139 2.46 4.96 23.38
N ASN A 140 2.74 4.33 22.24
CA ASN A 140 3.27 5.01 21.06
C ASN A 140 2.47 4.62 19.83
N VAL A 141 1.55 5.49 19.41
CA VAL A 141 0.72 5.26 18.24
C VAL A 141 1.50 5.61 16.99
N LYS A 142 1.74 4.60 16.14
CA LYS A 142 2.34 4.77 14.83
C LYS A 142 1.39 4.29 13.74
N PRO A 143 1.27 5.02 12.62
CA PRO A 143 0.53 4.51 11.47
C PRO A 143 1.22 3.27 10.89
N VAL A 144 0.43 2.23 10.63
CA VAL A 144 0.93 1.08 9.88
C VAL A 144 0.89 1.41 8.38
N ARG A 145 2.07 1.52 7.76
CA ARG A 145 2.25 1.75 6.31
C ARG A 145 2.22 0.44 5.51
N GLY A 146 1.30 -0.45 5.86
CA GLY A 146 1.21 -1.79 5.29
C GLY A 146 -0.11 -2.49 5.65
N GLY A 147 -0.16 -3.79 5.33
CA GLY A 147 -1.27 -4.66 5.69
C GLY A 147 -1.01 -5.43 6.96
N THR A 148 -2.06 -5.66 7.72
CA THR A 148 -2.06 -6.58 8.85
C THR A 148 -3.30 -7.44 8.78
N ASP A 149 -3.21 -8.65 9.32
CA ASP A 149 -4.39 -9.51 9.49
C ASP A 149 -5.43 -8.84 10.38
N GLY A 150 -4.99 -8.10 11.40
CA GLY A 150 -5.88 -7.31 12.26
C GLY A 150 -6.75 -6.31 11.49
N ALA A 151 -6.23 -5.70 10.42
CA ALA A 151 -7.03 -4.84 9.57
C ALA A 151 -8.11 -5.61 8.80
N GLN A 152 -7.78 -6.77 8.24
CA GLN A 152 -8.77 -7.61 7.56
C GLN A 152 -9.81 -8.17 8.53
N LEU A 153 -9.38 -8.66 9.69
CA LEU A 153 -10.27 -9.16 10.75
C LEU A 153 -11.26 -8.10 11.22
N SER A 154 -10.81 -6.84 11.32
CA SER A 154 -11.68 -5.72 11.69
C SER A 154 -12.82 -5.51 10.69
N PHE A 155 -12.57 -5.72 9.39
CA PHE A 155 -13.62 -5.70 8.37
C PHE A 155 -14.49 -6.96 8.35
N LYS A 156 -14.03 -8.06 8.94
CA LYS A 156 -14.81 -9.29 9.16
C LYS A 156 -15.60 -9.29 10.47
N GLY A 157 -15.66 -8.16 11.18
CA GLY A 157 -16.42 -8.00 12.42
C GLY A 157 -15.64 -8.27 13.70
N LEU A 158 -14.31 -8.43 13.62
CA LEU A 158 -13.44 -8.59 14.79
C LEU A 158 -12.43 -7.43 14.89
N PRO A 159 -12.79 -6.31 15.56
CA PRO A 159 -11.88 -5.18 15.78
C PRO A 159 -10.58 -5.64 16.45
N CYS A 160 -9.46 -5.49 15.75
CA CYS A 160 -8.21 -6.15 16.11
C CYS A 160 -7.00 -5.21 15.97
N PRO A 161 -6.80 -4.27 16.91
CA PRO A 161 -5.61 -3.42 16.95
C PRO A 161 -4.34 -4.25 17.19
N ASN A 162 -3.20 -3.76 16.70
CA ASN A 162 -1.92 -4.44 16.89
C ASN A 162 -1.19 -3.91 18.13
N ILE A 163 -0.56 -4.80 18.89
CA ILE A 163 0.27 -4.49 20.06
C ILE A 163 1.74 -4.75 19.71
N PHE A 164 2.66 -4.03 20.35
CA PHE A 164 4.09 -4.25 20.12
C PHE A 164 4.54 -5.64 20.58
N THR A 165 5.57 -6.17 19.92
CA THR A 165 6.27 -7.39 20.34
C THR A 165 7.63 -7.08 20.97
N GLY A 166 8.21 -5.92 20.60
CA GLY A 166 9.58 -5.53 20.96
C GLY A 166 10.63 -5.88 19.91
N GLY A 167 10.25 -6.57 18.83
CA GLY A 167 11.14 -6.87 17.71
C GLY A 167 11.56 -5.64 16.92
N ILE A 168 12.76 -5.69 16.34
CA ILE A 168 13.40 -4.61 15.59
C ILE A 168 14.00 -5.20 14.31
N ASN A 169 14.01 -4.42 13.22
CA ASN A 169 14.58 -4.79 11.90
C ASN A 169 13.96 -6.05 11.25
N PHE A 170 12.64 -6.21 11.33
CA PHE A 170 11.91 -7.33 10.71
C PHE A 170 12.31 -7.55 9.24
N HIS A 171 12.35 -8.82 8.81
CA HIS A 171 12.62 -9.27 7.44
C HIS A 171 14.05 -9.01 6.94
N GLY A 172 15.04 -9.01 7.84
CA GLY A 172 16.44 -8.80 7.47
C GLY A 172 17.40 -9.58 8.36
N ARG A 173 18.65 -9.72 7.90
CA ARG A 173 19.72 -10.39 8.66
C ARG A 173 20.06 -9.75 10.01
N TYR A 174 19.58 -8.53 10.24
CA TYR A 174 19.78 -7.75 11.45
C TYR A 174 18.55 -7.73 12.36
N GLU A 175 17.57 -8.61 12.10
CA GLU A 175 16.39 -8.79 12.94
C GLU A 175 16.77 -9.30 14.33
N PHE A 176 16.26 -8.66 15.38
CA PHE A 176 16.46 -9.10 16.76
C PHE A 176 15.33 -8.65 17.68
N ILE A 177 15.27 -9.25 18.88
CA ILE A 177 14.26 -8.93 19.89
C ILE A 177 14.86 -8.92 21.31
N PRO A 178 14.80 -7.80 22.04
CA PRO A 178 15.21 -7.77 23.45
C PRO A 178 14.24 -8.52 24.36
N VAL A 179 14.77 -9.38 25.23
CA VAL A 179 13.97 -10.17 26.19
C VAL A 179 13.15 -9.28 27.13
N GLN A 180 13.68 -8.12 27.51
CA GLN A 180 13.00 -7.14 28.36
C GLN A 180 11.74 -6.61 27.68
N SER A 181 11.78 -6.38 26.37
CA SER A 181 10.61 -5.97 25.60
C SER A 181 9.56 -7.08 25.52
N MET A 182 9.99 -8.34 25.36
CA MET A 182 9.07 -9.49 25.41
C MET A 182 8.34 -9.59 26.76
N LYS A 183 9.07 -9.41 27.87
CA LYS A 183 8.49 -9.38 29.22
C LYS A 183 7.44 -8.27 29.38
N LYS A 184 7.69 -7.10 28.79
CA LYS A 184 6.72 -5.99 28.77
C LYS A 184 5.50 -6.32 27.93
N ALA A 185 5.66 -6.89 26.74
CA ALA A 185 4.54 -7.32 25.90
C ALA A 185 3.65 -8.35 26.62
N MET A 186 4.27 -9.35 27.28
CA MET A 186 3.56 -10.30 28.14
C MET A 186 2.77 -9.60 29.26
N GLY A 187 3.40 -8.67 29.97
CA GLY A 187 2.75 -7.89 31.02
C GLY A 187 1.54 -7.09 30.51
N VAL A 188 1.64 -6.49 29.33
CA VAL A 188 0.52 -5.79 28.69
C VAL A 188 -0.63 -6.75 28.40
N ILE A 189 -0.38 -7.93 27.84
CA ILE A 189 -1.43 -8.92 27.55
C ILE A 189 -2.15 -9.35 28.83
N ILE A 190 -1.39 -9.69 29.89
CA ILE A 190 -1.96 -10.07 31.19
C ILE A 190 -2.82 -8.92 31.74
N LYS A 191 -2.31 -7.68 31.68
CA LYS A 191 -3.02 -6.51 32.19
C LYS A 191 -4.29 -6.19 31.39
N ILE A 192 -4.29 -6.40 30.06
CA ILE A 192 -5.51 -6.30 29.24
C ILE A 192 -6.56 -7.27 29.76
N VAL A 193 -6.20 -8.53 29.98
CA VAL A 193 -7.11 -9.56 30.50
C VAL A 193 -7.65 -9.18 31.88
N GLU A 194 -6.81 -8.64 32.78
CA GLU A 194 -7.24 -8.15 34.09
C GLU A 194 -8.20 -6.96 34.04
N ILE A 195 -8.08 -6.07 33.04
CA ILE A 195 -8.94 -4.88 32.90
C ILE A 195 -10.32 -5.24 32.34
N VAL A 196 -10.40 -6.25 31.46
CA VAL A 196 -11.65 -6.63 30.78
C VAL A 196 -12.45 -7.71 31.51
N ASN A 197 -11.83 -8.38 32.50
CA ASN A 197 -12.50 -9.32 33.41
C ASN A 197 -13.14 -8.58 34.57
#